data_AF-A0AAD5IWL2-F1
#
_entry.id   AF-A0AAD5IWL2-F1
#
_cell.length_a   1.000
_cell.length_b   1.000
_cell.length_c   1.000
_cell.angle_alpha   90.00
_cell.angle_beta   90.00
_cell.angle_gamma   90.00
#
_symmetry.space_group_name_H-M   'P 1'
#
loop_
_entity.id
_entity.type
_entity.pdbx_description
1 polymer ?
#
loop_
_entity_poly.entity_id
_entity_poly.type
_entity_poly.pdbx_seq_one_letter_code
_entity_poly.pdbx_strand_id
1 'polypeptide(L)'
;MTTNVAECINSCLKFARQLPLMTLAEFIRNMLQKWFHDRHTAAQSMRHRLTDAAHGVIQKRVEKCNYMTVNAVDWNIFSVKHKGEQWTVNLARKTCTCNKFQMDFLPCSHALAAARERNLDFTSLCADYYKRETLIDAYSVPIMPVGHPSSWVVPSDIAA
;
A
#
# COMPACT_ATOMS: atom_id res chain seq x y z
N MET A 1 16.10 -12.04 3.77
CA MET A 1 15.07 -13.05 3.50
C MET A 1 13.75 -12.35 3.25
N THR A 2 13.29 -12.27 2.01
CA THR A 2 11.92 -11.88 1.71
C THR A 2 11.05 -13.11 1.91
N THR A 3 10.46 -13.27 3.09
CA THR A 3 9.48 -14.35 3.31
C THR A 3 8.34 -14.11 2.33
N ASN A 4 8.18 -15.00 1.35
CA ASN A 4 7.09 -14.87 0.39
C ASN A 4 5.75 -15.01 1.14
N VAL A 5 4.65 -14.50 0.56
CA VAL A 5 3.34 -14.49 1.25
C VAL A 5 2.91 -15.91 1.64
N ALA A 6 3.23 -16.90 0.83
CA ALA A 6 2.95 -18.31 1.10
C ALA A 6 3.70 -18.83 2.33
N GLU A 7 4.97 -18.47 2.52
CA GLU A 7 5.77 -18.83 3.70
C GLU A 7 5.22 -18.22 4.98
N CYS A 8 4.79 -16.96 4.93
CA CYS A 8 4.14 -16.31 6.07
C CYS A 8 2.86 -17.03 6.48
N ILE A 9 1.98 -17.31 5.51
CA ILE A 9 0.73 -18.03 5.74
C ILE A 9 1.03 -19.45 6.24
N ASN A 10 1.93 -20.18 5.59
CA ASN A 10 2.35 -21.52 6.01
C ASN A 10 2.90 -21.53 7.43
N SER A 11 3.63 -20.48 7.82
CA SER A 11 4.14 -20.33 9.18
C SER A 11 3.00 -20.16 10.19
N CYS A 12 1.98 -19.37 9.87
CA CYS A 12 0.76 -19.23 10.69
C CYS A 12 -0.04 -20.54 10.78
N LEU A 13 0.02 -21.39 9.75
CA LEU A 13 -0.72 -22.65 9.66
C LEU A 13 0.05 -23.88 10.17
N LYS A 14 1.27 -23.73 10.70
CA LYS A 14 2.15 -24.87 11.08
C LYS A 14 1.47 -25.95 11.93
N PHE A 15 0.67 -25.54 12.91
CA PHE A 15 -0.09 -26.44 13.77
C PHE A 15 -1.47 -26.77 13.17
N ALA A 16 -2.15 -25.76 12.61
CA ALA A 16 -3.49 -25.91 12.08
C ALA A 16 -3.59 -26.94 10.95
N ARG A 17 -2.54 -27.09 10.13
CA ARG A 17 -2.50 -28.06 9.02
C ARG A 17 -2.55 -29.53 9.46
N GLN A 18 -2.34 -29.80 10.75
CA GLN A 18 -2.45 -31.15 11.33
C GLN A 18 -3.87 -31.44 11.85
N LEU A 19 -4.76 -30.44 11.83
CA LEU A 19 -6.13 -30.56 12.29
C LEU A 19 -7.02 -31.17 11.20
N PRO A 20 -8.18 -31.76 11.58
CA PRO A 20 -9.20 -32.15 10.61
C PRO A 20 -9.60 -30.99 9.70
N LEU A 21 -10.00 -31.29 8.46
CA LEU A 21 -10.29 -30.30 7.42
C LEU A 21 -11.23 -29.19 7.90
N MET A 22 -12.31 -29.56 8.59
CA MET A 22 -13.29 -28.61 9.13
C MET A 22 -12.65 -27.66 10.15
N THR A 23 -11.82 -28.19 11.05
CA THR A 23 -11.12 -27.41 12.06
C THR A 23 -10.04 -26.51 11.46
N LEU A 24 -9.34 -26.98 10.42
CA LEU A 24 -8.39 -26.16 9.67
C LEU A 24 -9.09 -25.00 8.95
N ALA A 25 -10.21 -25.26 8.28
CA ALA A 25 -10.99 -24.22 7.60
C ALA A 25 -11.48 -23.16 8.60
N GLU A 26 -12.00 -23.60 9.74
CA GLU A 26 -12.46 -22.71 10.82
C GLU A 26 -11.30 -21.88 11.42
N PHE A 27 -10.12 -22.49 11.57
CA PHE A 27 -8.92 -21.78 12.02
C PHE A 27 -8.50 -20.68 11.03
N ILE A 28 -8.46 -20.99 9.74
CA ILE A 28 -8.13 -20.02 8.68
C ILE A 28 -9.14 -18.87 8.69
N ARG A 29 -10.44 -19.19 8.76
CA ARG A 29 -11.52 -18.20 8.80
C ARG A 29 -11.35 -17.25 9.99
N ASN A 30 -11.14 -17.77 11.19
CA ASN A 30 -10.93 -16.96 12.40
C ASN A 30 -9.67 -16.09 12.33
N MET A 31 -8.58 -16.64 11.79
CA MET A 31 -7.35 -15.88 11.57
C MET A 31 -7.59 -14.69 10.62
N LEU A 32 -8.17 -14.96 9.45
CA LEU A 32 -8.43 -13.92 8.45
C LEU A 32 -9.45 -12.89 8.96
N GLN A 33 -10.52 -13.32 9.64
CA GLN A 33 -11.50 -12.42 10.23
C GLN A 33 -10.84 -11.42 11.19
N LYS A 34 -10.03 -11.91 12.14
CA LYS A 34 -9.27 -11.05 13.05
C LYS A 34 -8.34 -10.12 12.28
N TRP A 35 -7.60 -10.66 11.32
CA TRP A 35 -6.65 -9.90 10.52
C TRP A 35 -7.25 -8.78 9.69
N PHE A 36 -8.42 -9.01 9.09
CA PHE A 36 -9.16 -7.99 8.34
C PHE A 36 -9.69 -6.91 9.28
N HIS A 37 -10.31 -7.31 10.39
CA HIS A 37 -10.81 -6.37 11.39
C HIS A 37 -9.70 -5.48 11.97
N ASP A 38 -8.58 -6.08 12.40
CA ASP A 38 -7.46 -5.35 12.99
C ASP A 38 -6.83 -4.38 11.99
N ARG A 39 -6.64 -4.81 10.72
CA ARG A 39 -6.06 -3.96 9.67
C ARG A 39 -6.99 -2.85 9.22
N HIS A 40 -8.28 -3.12 9.09
CA HIS A 40 -9.28 -2.09 8.79
C HIS A 40 -9.31 -1.03 9.90
N THR A 41 -9.34 -1.46 11.16
CA THR A 41 -9.31 -0.56 12.33
C THR A 41 -8.02 0.25 12.37
N ALA A 42 -6.87 -0.38 12.11
CA ALA A 42 -5.59 0.31 12.01
C ALA A 42 -5.59 1.36 10.89
N ALA A 43 -6.10 1.02 9.69
CA ALA A 43 -6.19 1.94 8.57
C ALA A 43 -7.14 3.13 8.85
N GLN A 44 -8.27 2.87 9.50
CA GLN A 44 -9.19 3.90 9.94
C GLN A 44 -8.60 4.82 11.00
N SER A 45 -7.69 4.34 11.85
CA SER A 45 -7.02 5.14 12.89
C SER A 45 -5.74 5.84 12.43
N MET A 46 -5.33 5.65 11.17
CA MET A 46 -4.15 6.33 10.61
C MET A 46 -4.31 7.86 10.63
N ARG A 47 -3.26 8.54 11.12
CA ARG A 47 -3.19 10.01 11.19
C ARG A 47 -3.01 10.66 9.82
N HIS A 48 -2.23 10.03 8.96
CA HIS A 48 -1.78 10.60 7.69
C HIS A 48 -2.55 10.00 6.50
N ARG A 49 -2.59 10.73 5.37
CA ARG A 49 -3.15 10.23 4.10
C ARG A 49 -2.32 9.10 3.48
N LEU A 50 -1.07 8.96 3.92
CA LEU A 50 -0.16 7.89 3.54
C LEU A 50 0.16 7.03 4.76
N THR A 51 0.67 5.82 4.55
CA THR A 51 1.26 5.00 5.63
C THR A 51 2.37 5.75 6.34
N ASP A 52 2.57 5.49 7.63
CA ASP A 52 3.60 6.16 8.43
C ASP A 52 5.00 5.98 7.82
N ALA A 53 5.28 4.78 7.28
CA ALA A 53 6.51 4.50 6.56
C ALA A 53 6.68 5.39 5.32
N ALA A 54 5.66 5.49 4.46
CA ALA A 54 5.69 6.34 3.28
C ALA A 54 5.78 7.82 3.65
N HIS A 55 5.01 8.25 4.66
CA HIS A 55 5.03 9.62 5.17
C HIS A 55 6.42 10.02 5.66
N GLY A 56 7.07 9.18 6.47
CA GLY A 56 8.42 9.42 6.96
C GLY A 56 9.48 9.45 5.85
N VAL A 57 9.32 8.64 4.80
CA VAL A 57 10.19 8.69 3.60
C VAL A 57 10.00 10.01 2.85
N ILE A 58 8.76 10.45 2.65
CA ILE A 58 8.44 11.70 1.95
C ILE A 58 8.98 12.90 2.73
N GLN A 59 8.81 12.96 4.05
CA GLN A 59 9.29 14.07 4.87
C GLN A 59 10.79 14.32 4.68
N LYS A 60 11.61 13.27 4.73
CA LYS A 60 13.06 13.34 4.48
C LYS A 60 13.42 13.80 3.06
N ARG A 61 12.54 13.57 2.08
CA ARG A 61 12.75 13.99 0.68
C ARG A 61 12.30 15.44 0.46
N VAL A 62 11.27 15.90 1.16
CA VAL A 62 10.81 17.30 1.16
C VAL A 62 11.91 18.22 1.68
N GLU A 63 12.59 17.85 2.77
CA GLU A 63 13.73 18.62 3.31
C GLU A 63 14.81 18.87 2.24
N LYS A 64 15.08 17.87 1.40
CA LYS A 64 16.07 17.96 0.33
C LYS A 64 15.59 18.79 -0.86
N CYS A 65 14.29 18.76 -1.17
CA CYS A 65 13.75 19.44 -2.35
C CYS A 65 13.81 20.97 -2.23
N ASN A 66 13.89 21.50 -1.00
CA ASN A 66 13.90 22.94 -0.75
C ASN A 66 15.10 23.68 -1.35
N TYR A 67 16.21 22.99 -1.61
CA TYR A 67 17.45 23.57 -2.11
C TYR A 67 17.68 23.33 -3.61
N MET A 68 16.63 22.96 -4.34
CA MET A 68 16.72 22.58 -5.75
C MET A 68 16.17 23.68 -6.64
N THR A 69 16.85 23.93 -7.76
CA THR A 69 16.37 24.84 -8.80
C THR A 69 15.58 24.03 -9.82
N VAL A 70 14.36 24.46 -10.13
CA VAL A 70 13.48 23.77 -11.06
C VAL A 70 13.24 24.65 -12.28
N ASN A 71 13.39 24.07 -13.48
CA ASN A 71 13.04 24.71 -14.73
C ASN A 71 11.98 23.85 -15.44
N ALA A 72 10.86 24.44 -15.81
CA ALA A 72 9.87 23.77 -16.65
C ALA A 72 10.44 23.58 -18.06
N VAL A 73 10.36 22.35 -18.57
CA VAL A 73 10.72 22.01 -19.96
C VAL A 73 9.46 21.87 -20.80
N ASP A 74 8.42 21.29 -20.21
CA ASP A 74 7.07 21.15 -20.77
C ASP A 74 6.06 21.11 -19.60
N TRP A 75 4.76 21.06 -19.89
CA TRP A 75 3.67 21.04 -18.90
C TRP A 75 3.89 19.99 -17.79
N ASN A 76 4.38 18.80 -18.15
CA ASN A 76 4.63 17.72 -17.19
C ASN A 76 6.11 17.38 -17.01
N ILE A 77 7.03 18.06 -17.72
CA ILE A 77 8.45 17.71 -17.76
C ILE A 77 9.27 18.86 -17.15
N PHE A 78 10.14 18.50 -16.21
CA PHE A 78 10.94 19.46 -15.45
C PHE A 78 12.40 19.06 -15.46
N SER A 79 13.28 20.04 -15.58
CA SER A 79 14.71 19.93 -15.34
C SER A 79 15.01 20.45 -13.94
N VAL A 80 15.43 19.56 -13.04
CA VAL A 80 15.73 19.88 -11.65
C VAL A 80 17.23 19.84 -11.45
N LYS A 81 17.82 20.93 -10.93
CA LYS A 81 19.25 21.08 -10.69
C LYS A 81 19.56 21.17 -9.20
N HIS A 82 20.60 20.49 -8.77
CA HIS A 82 21.12 20.59 -7.40
C HIS A 82 22.59 20.17 -7.37
N LYS A 83 23.46 20.96 -6.72
CA LYS A 83 24.90 20.66 -6.54
C LYS A 83 25.65 20.32 -7.83
N GLY A 84 25.36 21.03 -8.92
CA GLY A 84 26.02 20.83 -10.22
C GLY A 84 25.47 19.65 -11.04
N GLU A 85 24.54 18.87 -10.49
CA GLU A 85 23.87 17.78 -11.20
C GLU A 85 22.47 18.22 -11.68
N GLN A 86 21.97 17.52 -12.71
CA GLN A 86 20.66 17.78 -13.30
C GLN A 86 19.89 16.46 -13.50
N TRP A 87 18.59 16.50 -13.20
CA TRP A 87 17.67 15.39 -13.42
C TRP A 87 16.44 15.83 -14.19
N THR A 88 15.92 14.94 -15.03
CA THR A 88 14.66 15.14 -15.73
C THR A 88 13.57 14.40 -15.00
N VAL A 89 12.49 15.11 -14.67
CA VAL A 89 11.29 14.60 -14.01
C VAL A 89 10.14 14.65 -15.00
N ASN A 90 9.33 13.60 -15.07
CA ASN A 90 8.03 13.61 -15.72
C ASN A 90 6.95 13.26 -14.68
N LEU A 91 6.12 14.24 -14.31
CA LEU A 91 5.10 14.07 -13.28
C LEU A 91 3.93 13.20 -13.73
N ALA A 92 3.52 13.31 -15.00
CA ALA A 92 2.43 12.50 -15.55
C ALA A 92 2.78 11.01 -15.62
N ARG A 93 4.02 10.71 -16.04
CA ARG A 93 4.54 9.33 -16.12
C ARG A 93 5.08 8.82 -14.78
N LYS A 94 5.11 9.66 -13.75
CA LYS A 94 5.69 9.37 -12.43
C LYS A 94 7.14 8.84 -12.52
N THR A 95 7.97 9.49 -13.35
CA THR A 95 9.37 9.08 -13.58
C THR A 95 10.37 10.18 -13.29
N CYS A 96 11.57 9.80 -12.86
CA CYS A 96 12.72 10.69 -12.71
C CYS A 96 13.99 9.97 -13.20
N THR A 97 14.94 10.69 -13.79
CA THR A 97 16.23 10.10 -14.20
C THR A 97 17.07 9.60 -13.02
N CYS A 98 16.73 9.95 -11.77
CA CYS A 98 17.35 9.35 -10.59
C CYS A 98 16.81 7.95 -10.24
N ASN A 99 15.82 7.45 -10.98
CA ASN A 99 15.13 6.15 -10.82
C ASN A 99 14.37 5.90 -9.52
N LYS A 100 14.60 6.67 -8.45
CA LYS A 100 13.91 6.49 -7.16
C LYS A 100 12.40 6.65 -7.25
N PHE A 101 11.91 7.52 -8.14
CA PHE A 101 10.46 7.69 -8.30
C PHE A 101 9.81 6.40 -8.82
N GLN A 102 10.45 5.74 -9.78
CA GLN A 102 9.98 4.49 -10.37
C GLN A 102 10.15 3.30 -9.44
N MET A 103 11.29 3.22 -8.73
CA MET A 103 11.61 2.07 -7.87
C MET A 103 10.78 2.07 -6.58
N ASP A 104 10.62 3.24 -5.96
CA ASP A 104 9.93 3.34 -4.68
C ASP A 104 8.42 3.55 -4.85
N PHE A 105 7.97 3.86 -6.08
CA PHE A 105 6.61 4.29 -6.40
C PHE A 105 6.11 5.45 -5.51
N LEU A 106 7.06 6.25 -5.03
CA LEU A 106 6.90 7.45 -4.22
C LEU A 106 7.72 8.56 -4.88
N PRO A 107 7.23 9.80 -4.92
CA PRO A 107 7.99 10.90 -5.50
C PRO A 107 9.36 11.02 -4.83
N CYS A 108 10.42 11.08 -5.65
CA CYS A 108 11.76 11.39 -5.18
C CYS A 108 11.87 12.89 -4.84
N SER A 109 12.98 13.33 -4.25
CA SER A 109 13.18 14.76 -3.93
C SER A 109 13.07 15.67 -5.16
N HIS A 110 13.51 15.22 -6.34
CA HIS A 110 13.37 16.00 -7.58
C HIS A 110 11.91 16.09 -8.03
N ALA A 111 11.15 15.00 -7.91
CA ALA A 111 9.74 14.99 -8.24
C ALA A 111 8.92 15.86 -7.29
N LEU A 112 9.29 15.89 -6.00
CA LEU A 112 8.69 16.81 -5.01
C LEU A 112 9.00 18.27 -5.34
N ALA A 113 10.23 18.60 -5.75
CA ALA A 113 10.58 19.95 -6.20
C ALA A 113 9.72 20.37 -7.41
N ALA A 114 9.60 19.50 -8.42
CA ALA A 114 8.77 19.75 -9.60
C ALA A 114 7.27 19.86 -9.25
N ALA A 115 6.77 19.02 -8.34
CA ALA A 115 5.39 19.08 -7.87
C ALA A 115 5.07 20.41 -7.17
N ARG A 116 6.03 20.94 -6.39
CA ARG A 116 5.91 22.24 -5.72
C ARG A 116 5.76 23.38 -6.73
N GLU A 117 6.57 23.42 -7.78
CA GLU A 117 6.42 24.43 -8.85
C GLU A 117 5.05 24.38 -9.53
N ARG A 118 4.46 23.20 -9.62
CA ARG A 118 3.13 22.98 -10.18
C ARG A 118 1.97 23.22 -9.20
N ASN A 119 2.26 23.51 -7.94
CA ASN A 119 1.28 23.46 -6.83
C ASN A 119 0.48 22.15 -6.83
N LEU A 120 1.14 21.04 -7.19
CA LEU A 120 0.52 19.72 -7.24
C LEU A 120 0.65 19.02 -5.88
N ASP A 121 -0.46 18.45 -5.40
CA ASP A 121 -0.43 17.63 -4.19
C ASP A 121 0.40 16.36 -4.41
N PHE A 122 1.50 16.22 -3.67
CA PHE A 122 2.42 15.08 -3.80
C PHE A 122 1.74 13.73 -3.50
N THR A 123 0.64 13.70 -2.74
CA THR A 123 -0.06 12.44 -2.47
C THR A 123 -0.68 11.84 -3.73
N SER A 124 -1.03 12.65 -4.72
CA SER A 124 -1.47 12.19 -6.05
C SER A 124 -0.37 11.45 -6.82
N LEU A 125 0.89 11.75 -6.51
CA LEU A 125 2.07 11.15 -7.13
C LEU A 125 2.46 9.82 -6.49
N CYS A 126 1.99 9.52 -5.29
CA CYS A 126 2.24 8.27 -4.60
C CYS A 126 1.40 7.13 -5.20
N ALA A 127 1.92 5.90 -5.18
CA ALA A 127 1.12 4.73 -5.52
C ALA A 127 0.04 4.45 -4.47
N ASP A 128 -1.05 3.82 -4.91
CA ASP A 128 -2.26 3.66 -4.11
C ASP A 128 -2.07 2.77 -2.88
N TYR A 129 -1.22 1.74 -2.97
CA TYR A 129 -0.98 0.85 -1.83
C TYR A 129 -0.26 1.51 -0.64
N TYR A 130 0.21 2.76 -0.79
CA TYR A 130 0.68 3.59 0.33
C TYR A 130 -0.40 4.48 0.92
N LYS A 131 -1.58 4.59 0.31
CA LYS A 131 -2.64 5.50 0.74
C LYS A 131 -3.53 4.86 1.79
N ARG A 132 -3.98 5.69 2.72
CA ARG A 132 -4.88 5.27 3.79
C ARG A 132 -6.19 4.74 3.22
N GLU A 133 -6.78 5.44 2.27
CA GLU A 133 -8.07 5.11 1.67
C GLU A 133 -8.02 3.72 1.00
N THR A 134 -6.95 3.43 0.26
CA THR A 134 -6.75 2.11 -0.36
C THR A 134 -6.63 0.99 0.67
N LEU A 135 -6.02 1.25 1.83
CA LEU A 135 -5.96 0.26 2.92
C LEU A 135 -7.32 0.05 3.59
N ILE A 136 -8.10 1.13 3.78
CA ILE A 136 -9.47 1.03 4.29
C ILE A 136 -10.30 0.17 3.35
N ASP A 137 -10.29 0.49 2.05
CA ASP A 137 -11.08 -0.22 1.05
C ASP A 137 -10.66 -1.69 0.93
N ALA A 138 -9.35 -1.98 0.97
CA ALA A 138 -8.83 -3.34 0.88
C ALA A 138 -9.30 -4.27 2.03
N TYR A 139 -9.59 -3.72 3.21
CA TYR A 139 -10.03 -4.49 4.37
C TYR A 139 -11.49 -4.17 4.80
N SER A 140 -12.24 -3.49 3.95
CA SER A 140 -13.61 -3.02 4.25
C SER A 140 -14.64 -4.14 4.34
N VAL A 141 -14.44 -5.22 3.59
CA VAL A 141 -15.36 -6.36 3.56
C VAL A 141 -15.05 -7.29 4.73
N PRO A 142 -15.97 -7.46 5.71
CA PRO A 142 -15.76 -8.35 6.82
C PRO A 142 -15.85 -9.81 6.40
N ILE A 143 -15.07 -10.68 7.05
CA ILE A 143 -15.21 -12.13 6.93
C ILE A 143 -16.24 -12.58 7.96
N MET A 144 -17.38 -13.06 7.48
CA MET A 144 -18.49 -13.45 8.33
C MET A 144 -18.26 -14.82 8.98
N PRO A 145 -18.76 -15.05 10.21
CA PRO A 145 -18.82 -16.39 10.78
C PRO A 145 -19.78 -17.29 10.02
N VAL A 146 -19.53 -18.60 10.10
CA VAL A 146 -20.47 -19.59 9.59
C VAL A 146 -21.67 -19.64 10.56
N GLY A 147 -22.89 -19.53 10.02
CA GLY A 147 -24.12 -19.63 10.80
C GLY A 147 -24.31 -21.02 11.41
N HIS A 148 -25.32 -21.16 12.28
CA HIS A 148 -25.66 -22.47 12.85
C HIS A 148 -26.06 -23.46 11.74
N PRO A 149 -25.71 -24.77 11.83
CA PRO A 149 -26.07 -25.76 10.80
C PRO A 149 -27.55 -25.81 10.44
N SER A 150 -28.44 -25.51 11.39
CA SER A 150 -29.89 -25.46 11.13
C SER A 150 -30.32 -24.34 10.17
N SER A 151 -29.46 -23.34 9.93
CA SER A 151 -29.74 -22.25 9.00
C SER A 151 -29.11 -22.47 7.62
N TRP A 152 -28.44 -23.61 7.41
CA TRP A 152 -27.76 -23.88 6.15
C TRP A 152 -28.75 -24.37 5.11
N VAL A 153 -28.68 -23.80 3.91
CA VAL A 153 -29.38 -24.33 2.74
C VAL A 153 -28.47 -25.37 2.10
N VAL A 154 -28.76 -26.65 2.36
CA VAL A 154 -27.99 -27.76 1.79
C VAL A 154 -28.63 -28.17 0.46
N PRO A 155 -27.88 -28.12 -0.67
CA PRO A 155 -28.35 -28.61 -1.95
C PRO A 155 -28.80 -30.08 -1.87
N SER A 156 -29.87 -30.43 -2.59
CA SER A 156 -30.49 -31.76 -2.52
C SER A 156 -29.57 -32.90 -2.97
N ASP A 157 -28.57 -32.61 -3.80
CA ASP A 157 -27.52 -33.53 -4.26
C ASP A 157 -26.47 -33.84 -3.19
N ILE A 158 -26.40 -33.06 -2.10
CA ILE A 158 -25.49 -33.27 -0.97
C ILE A 158 -26.21 -33.88 0.24
N ALA A 159 -27.52 -33.67 0.37
CA ALA A 159 -28.32 -34.04 1.55
C ALA A 159 -28.66 -35.54 1.69
N ALA A 160 -27.93 -36.43 1.02
CA ALA A 160 -28.19 -37.88 0.98
C ALA A 160 -27.61 -38.64 2.18
#